data_AF-A0A183EZV5-F1
#
_entry.id   AF-A0A183EZV5-F1
#
_cell.length_a   1.000
_cell.length_b   1.000
_cell.length_c   1.000
_cell.angle_alpha   90.00
_cell.angle_beta   90.00
_cell.angle_gamma   90.00
#
_symmetry.space_group_name_H-M   'P 1'
#
loop_
_entity.id
_entity.type
_entity.pdbx_description
1 polymer ?
#
loop_
_entity_poly.entity_id
_entity_poly.type
_entity_poly.pdbx_seq_one_letter_code
_entity_poly.pdbx_strand_id
1 'polypeptide(L)' 'MFSAKTRGRTGKPGVQLCSATPALLAVTVGTEETDGLKRLRHTAAANDINLEIFGLGEQWHGGDTRIEQVPVLLRRNF' A
#
# COMPACT_ATOMS: atom_id res chain seq x y z
N MET A 1 -13.16 -49.72 -42.08
CA MET A 1 -14.18 -48.67 -42.02
C MET A 1 -13.58 -47.43 -41.37
N PHE A 2 -13.61 -46.32 -42.11
CA PHE A 2 -13.39 -44.90 -41.78
C PHE A 2 -12.06 -44.40 -41.16
N SER A 3 -11.47 -43.48 -41.92
CA SER A 3 -10.26 -42.66 -41.70
C SER A 3 -10.59 -41.38 -40.93
N ALA A 4 -9.65 -40.87 -40.12
CA ALA A 4 -9.49 -39.43 -39.92
C ALA A 4 -8.06 -39.08 -39.49
N LYS A 5 -7.32 -38.50 -40.43
CA LYS A 5 -6.05 -37.81 -40.21
C LYS A 5 -6.33 -36.38 -39.78
N THR A 6 -5.81 -35.93 -38.65
CA THR A 6 -5.75 -34.50 -38.30
C THR A 6 -4.34 -34.08 -37.90
N ARG A 7 -3.97 -32.91 -38.42
CA ARG A 7 -2.62 -32.36 -38.58
C ARG A 7 -2.04 -31.87 -37.25
N GLY A 8 -0.71 -31.87 -37.19
CA GLY A 8 0.05 -31.29 -36.10
C GLY A 8 -0.35 -29.86 -35.78
N ARG A 9 -0.50 -29.59 -34.48
CA ARG A 9 -0.39 -28.24 -33.93
C ARG A 9 1.07 -28.03 -33.53
N THR A 10 1.85 -27.45 -34.43
CA THR A 10 3.01 -26.64 -34.05
C THR A 10 2.49 -25.39 -33.34
N GLY A 11 2.18 -25.51 -32.05
CA GLY A 11 2.02 -24.36 -31.17
C GLY A 11 3.41 -23.88 -30.81
N LYS A 12 3.80 -22.71 -31.31
CA LYS A 12 4.97 -21.96 -30.83
C LYS A 12 4.92 -21.91 -29.29
N PRO A 13 6.06 -21.91 -28.57
CA PRO A 13 6.05 -21.58 -27.14
C PRO A 13 5.41 -20.19 -27.03
N GLY A 14 4.15 -20.18 -26.63
CA GLY A 14 3.38 -18.97 -26.45
C GLY A 14 4.10 -18.18 -25.38
N VAL A 15 4.58 -17.01 -25.80
CA VAL A 15 5.12 -15.94 -24.98
C VAL A 15 4.51 -16.01 -23.59
N GLN A 16 5.32 -16.43 -22.61
CA GLN A 16 4.97 -16.28 -21.22
C GLN A 16 4.92 -14.77 -20.98
N LEU A 17 3.71 -14.23 -20.94
CA LEU A 17 3.48 -12.83 -20.64
C LEU A 17 3.79 -12.68 -19.14
N CYS A 18 5.08 -12.54 -18.82
CA CYS A 18 5.53 -12.09 -17.53
C CYS A 18 5.08 -10.64 -17.35
N SER A 19 3.80 -10.44 -17.09
CA SER A 19 3.27 -9.19 -16.57
C SER A 19 2.72 -9.47 -15.17
N ALA A 20 3.53 -10.13 -14.33
CA ALA A 20 3.24 -10.18 -12.91
C ALA A 20 3.38 -8.75 -12.39
N THR A 21 2.26 -8.04 -12.31
CA THR A 21 2.18 -6.75 -11.63
C THR A 21 2.81 -6.94 -10.24
N PRO A 22 3.80 -6.13 -9.86
CA PRO A 22 4.43 -6.30 -8.56
C PRO A 22 3.38 -6.19 -7.46
N ALA A 23 3.48 -7.06 -6.45
CA ALA A 23 2.62 -6.98 -5.29
C ALA A 23 2.86 -5.63 -4.57
N LEU A 24 1.80 -4.87 -4.33
CA LEU A 24 1.85 -3.61 -3.61
C LEU A 24 1.56 -3.85 -2.12
N LEU A 25 2.47 -3.38 -1.26
CA LEU A 25 2.26 -3.25 0.18
C LEU A 25 2.31 -1.76 0.54
N ALA A 26 1.20 -1.24 1.04
CA ALA A 26 1.15 0.07 1.67
C ALA A 26 1.47 -0.07 3.16
N VAL A 27 2.23 0.88 3.69
CA VAL A 27 2.57 0.92 5.12
C VAL A 27 2.20 2.29 5.70
N THR A 28 1.72 2.30 6.93
CA THR A 28 1.43 3.54 7.67
C THR A 28 1.76 3.38 9.16
N VAL A 29 1.82 4.49 9.88
CA VAL A 29 2.07 4.52 11.32
C VAL A 29 0.82 5.05 12.00
N GLY A 30 0.36 4.34 13.04
CA GLY A 30 -0.76 4.76 13.87
C GLY A 30 -0.62 4.16 15.26
N THR A 31 -0.52 5.02 16.28
CA THR A 31 -0.37 4.60 17.67
C THR A 31 -1.68 4.21 18.33
N GLU A 32 -2.80 4.70 17.81
CA GLU A 32 -4.14 4.52 18.35
C GLU A 32 -5.14 4.18 17.24
N GLU A 33 -6.20 3.43 17.59
CA GLU A 33 -7.29 3.10 16.66
C GLU A 33 -8.26 4.28 16.51
N THR A 34 -7.78 5.37 15.92
CA THR A 34 -8.57 6.58 15.65
C THR A 34 -9.60 6.34 14.55
N ASP A 35 -10.65 7.17 14.51
CA ASP A 35 -11.64 7.09 13.43
C ASP A 35 -11.05 7.43 12.05
N GLY A 36 -9.99 8.24 12.02
CA GLY A 36 -9.21 8.49 10.81
C GLY A 36 -8.50 7.23 10.29
N LEU A 37 -7.87 6.48 11.21
CA LEU A 37 -7.20 5.22 10.87
C LEU A 37 -8.18 4.14 10.42
N LYS A 38 -9.34 4.02 11.10
CA LYS A 38 -10.42 3.10 10.68
C LYS A 38 -10.93 3.44 9.27
N ARG A 39 -11.13 4.73 8.97
CA ARG A 39 -11.54 5.19 7.64
C ARG A 39 -10.50 4.85 6.57
N LEU A 40 -9.22 5.08 6.86
CA LEU A 40 -8.13 4.70 5.97
C LEU A 40 -8.13 3.20 5.69
N ARG A 41 -8.22 2.37 6.75
CA ARG A 41 -8.26 0.91 6.64
C ARG A 41 -9.46 0.45 5.80
N HIS A 42 -10.63 1.05 6.01
CA HIS A 42 -11.83 0.75 5.24
C HIS A 42 -11.65 1.08 3.75
N THR A 43 -11.09 2.25 3.42
CA THR A 43 -10.81 2.63 2.03
C THR A 43 -9.76 1.74 1.38
N ALA A 44 -8.69 1.35 2.10
CA ALA A 44 -7.67 0.45 1.57
C ALA A 44 -8.27 -0.94 1.22
N ALA A 45 -9.09 -1.49 2.11
CA ALA A 45 -9.80 -2.75 1.87
C ALA A 45 -10.74 -2.66 0.66
N ALA A 46 -11.45 -1.54 0.48
CA ALA A 46 -12.33 -1.32 -0.66
C ALA A 46 -11.61 -1.19 -2.02
N ASN A 47 -10.28 -1.03 -2.02
CA ASN A 47 -9.46 -0.90 -3.23
C ASN A 47 -8.44 -2.05 -3.38
N ASP A 48 -8.61 -3.14 -2.64
CA ASP A 48 -7.70 -4.29 -2.65
C ASP A 48 -6.23 -3.93 -2.37
N ILE A 49 -6.01 -2.90 -1.53
CA ILE A 49 -4.68 -2.47 -1.10
C ILE A 49 -4.34 -3.18 0.22
N ASN A 50 -3.25 -3.95 0.21
CA ASN A 50 -2.69 -4.50 1.43
C ASN A 50 -2.06 -3.36 2.26
N LEU A 51 -2.61 -3.08 3.44
CA LEU A 51 -2.18 -2.00 4.33
C LEU A 51 -1.67 -2.58 5.66
N GLU A 52 -0.40 -2.35 5.96
CA GLU A 52 0.19 -2.63 7.27
C GLU A 52 0.26 -1.36 8.12
N ILE A 53 -0.07 -1.49 9.40
CA ILE A 53 -0.08 -0.39 10.37
C ILE A 53 0.93 -0.70 11.47
N PHE A 54 1.90 0.19 11.66
CA PHE A 54 2.93 0.09 12.70
C PHE A 54 2.62 0.98 13.90
N GLY A 55 3.00 0.51 15.08
CA GLY A 55 2.97 1.30 16.33
C GLY A 55 1.65 1.25 17.10
N LEU A 56 0.66 0.45 16.70
CA LEU A 56 -0.60 0.34 17.43
C LEU A 56 -0.39 -0.09 18.89
N GLY A 57 -0.87 0.72 19.83
CA GLY A 57 -0.71 0.51 21.27
C GLY A 57 0.57 1.11 21.84
N GLU A 58 1.49 1.58 21.01
CA GLU A 58 2.72 2.24 21.46
C GLU A 58 2.48 3.72 21.80
N GLN A 59 3.26 4.24 22.74
CA GLN A 59 3.23 5.66 23.04
C GLN A 59 3.88 6.47 21.90
N TRP A 60 3.22 7.54 21.47
CA TRP A 60 3.82 8.46 20.51
C TRP A 60 4.98 9.26 21.12
N HIS A 61 6.15 9.22 20.47
CA HIS A 61 7.35 9.96 20.87
C HIS A 61 7.84 10.96 19.82
N GLY A 62 7.09 11.16 18.73
CA GLY A 62 7.50 12.06 17.64
C GLY A 62 7.21 13.55 17.86
N GLY A 63 6.70 13.95 19.03
CA GLY A 63 6.36 15.34 19.34
C GLY A 63 5.10 15.85 18.61
N ASP A 64 4.84 17.16 18.68
CA ASP A 64 3.73 17.76 17.94
C ASP A 64 4.12 17.98 16.48
N THR A 65 3.47 17.26 15.56
CA THR A 65 3.72 17.33 14.11
C THR A 65 2.95 18.45 13.42
N ARG A 66 2.21 19.29 14.16
CA ARG A 66 1.50 20.45 13.58
C ARG A 66 2.50 21.46 13.03
N ILE A 67 2.29 21.85 11.77
CA ILE A 67 3.15 22.79 11.03
C ILE A 67 2.98 24.25 11.51
N GLU A 68 1.97 24.55 12.34
CA GLU A 68 1.76 25.89 12.91
C GLU A 68 2.77 26.29 14.02
N GLN A 69 3.89 25.57 14.16
CA GLN A 69 4.98 26.01 15.02
C GLN A 69 5.82 27.08 14.32
N VAL A 70 5.38 28.34 14.44
CA VAL A 70 6.14 29.54 14.04
C VAL A 70 6.47 30.34 15.32
N PRO A 71 7.68 30.89 15.49
CA PRO A 71 8.98 30.24 15.59
C PRO A 71 9.65 30.53 16.96
N VAL A 72 10.61 29.70 17.38
CA VAL A 72 11.49 29.96 18.55
C VAL A 72 12.31 31.26 18.43
N LEU A 73 12.30 31.92 17.25
CA LEU A 73 13.05 33.16 16.99
C LEU A 73 12.36 34.48 17.36
N LEU A 74 11.12 34.49 17.86
CA LEU A 74 10.52 35.72 18.40
C LEU A 74 10.96 36.03 19.85
N ARG A 75 12.17 35.58 20.24
CA ARG A 75 12.83 35.91 21.51
C ARG A 75 14.24 36.43 21.28
N ARG A 76 14.36 37.66 20.79
CA ARG A 76 15.36 38.62 21.27
C ARG A 76 14.98 40.03 20.79
N ASN A 77 14.36 40.74 21.72
CA ASN A 77 14.10 42.18 21.68
C ASN A 77 15.42 42.94 21.61
N PHE A 78 15.35 44.15 21.02
CA PHE A 78 16.19 45.35 21.24
C PHE A 78 17.51 45.21 22.00
#